data_AF-A0A0F6AC05-F1
#
_entry.id   AF-A0A0F6AC05-F1
#
_cell.length_a   1.000
_cell.length_b   1.000
_cell.length_c   1.000
_cell.angle_alpha   90.00
_cell.angle_beta   90.00
_cell.angle_gamma   90.00
#
_symmetry.space_group_name_H-M   'P 1'
#
loop_
_entity.id
_entity.type
_entity.pdbx_description
1 polymer ?
#
loop_
_entity_poly.entity_id
_entity_poly.type
_entity_poly.pdbx_seq_one_letter_code
_entity_poly.pdbx_strand_id
1 'polypeptide(L)' 'MKIKSMLFGFITAVTLALSNQVSASVGSGTMLITCVDRSEFIELWSVTASNPREQNYFLSRCFNEGGFPDIKLI' A
#
# COMPACT_ATOMS: atom_id res chain seq x y z
N MET A 1 46.09 -21.24 -15.39
CA MET A 1 44.61 -21.12 -15.51
C MET A 1 44.02 -21.88 -14.33
N LYS A 2 43.69 -21.21 -13.20
CA LYS A 2 42.33 -20.74 -12.83
C LYS A 2 41.26 -21.80 -13.07
N ILE A 3 40.72 -22.41 -12.02
CA ILE A 3 39.29 -22.43 -11.68
C ILE A 3 39.19 -22.65 -10.16
N LYS A 4 39.09 -21.52 -9.43
CA LYS A 4 38.32 -21.44 -8.19
C LYS A 4 36.86 -21.38 -8.63
N SER A 5 36.02 -22.29 -8.15
CA SER A 5 34.62 -22.00 -7.82
C SER A 5 34.02 -23.25 -7.23
N MET A 6 34.37 -23.48 -5.96
CA MET A 6 33.47 -24.18 -5.07
C MET A 6 32.19 -23.35 -4.96
N LEU A 7 31.10 -23.94 -5.40
CA LEU A 7 29.90 -24.09 -4.59
C LEU A 7 29.49 -22.85 -3.75
N PHE A 8 29.07 -21.78 -4.42
CA PHE A 8 28.10 -20.85 -3.86
C PHE A 8 26.78 -21.18 -4.57
N GLY A 9 25.88 -21.93 -3.94
CA GLY A 9 25.18 -21.44 -2.75
C GLY A 9 23.81 -21.00 -3.25
N PHE A 10 22.98 -22.00 -3.51
CA PHE A 10 21.66 -21.99 -4.11
C PHE A 10 20.63 -21.30 -3.17
N ILE A 11 20.84 -20.04 -2.80
CA ILE A 11 20.01 -19.36 -1.80
C ILE A 11 19.72 -17.92 -2.26
N THR A 12 18.88 -17.75 -3.26
CA THR A 12 18.12 -16.49 -3.46
C THR A 12 16.73 -16.70 -4.09
N ALA A 13 16.25 -17.93 -4.26
CA ALA A 13 14.96 -18.21 -4.89
C ALA A 13 13.76 -18.21 -3.92
N VAL A 14 13.85 -17.53 -2.77
CA VAL A 14 12.74 -17.45 -1.80
C VAL A 14 12.65 -16.03 -1.26
N THR A 15 12.09 -15.10 -2.05
CA THR A 15 11.52 -13.86 -1.49
C THR A 15 10.56 -13.11 -2.40
N LEU A 16 10.36 -13.52 -3.66
CA LEU A 16 9.38 -12.86 -4.54
C LEU A 16 8.00 -13.57 -4.56
N ALA A 17 7.82 -14.61 -3.75
CA ALA A 17 6.51 -15.24 -3.53
C ALA A 17 5.69 -14.50 -2.46
N LEU A 18 5.71 -13.17 -2.46
CA LEU A 18 4.69 -12.36 -1.78
C LEU A 18 4.27 -11.18 -2.67
N SER A 19 4.18 -11.41 -3.97
CA SER A 19 3.11 -10.81 -4.77
C SER A 19 1.78 -11.45 -4.34
N ASN A 20 1.45 -11.33 -3.05
CA ASN A 20 0.09 -11.50 -2.59
C ASN A 20 -0.67 -10.42 -3.33
N GLN A 21 -1.33 -10.90 -4.38
CA GLN A 21 -2.32 -10.22 -5.16
C GLN A 21 -3.31 -9.72 -4.10
N VAL A 22 -3.10 -8.49 -3.64
CA VAL A 22 -4.14 -7.75 -2.95
C VAL A 22 -5.13 -7.47 -4.06
N SER A 23 -5.91 -8.49 -4.38
CA SER A 23 -7.21 -8.36 -5.04
C SER A 23 -8.07 -7.59 -4.04
N ALA A 24 -7.79 -6.29 -3.94
CA ALA A 24 -8.76 -5.35 -3.46
C ALA A 24 -9.80 -5.29 -4.60
N SER A 25 -10.74 -6.22 -4.53
CA SER A 25 -12.07 -6.09 -5.08
C SER A 25 -12.68 -4.84 -4.43
N VAL A 26 -12.30 -3.66 -4.90
CA VAL A 26 -12.89 -2.40 -4.46
C VAL A 26 -13.75 -1.93 -5.60
N GLY A 27 -15.06 -1.90 -5.34
CA GLY A 27 -16.09 -1.54 -6.30
C GLY A 27 -15.76 -0.26 -7.04
N SER A 28 -16.18 -0.22 -8.29
CA SER A 28 -16.07 0.91 -9.21
C SER A 28 -16.95 2.09 -8.75
N GLY A 29 -16.66 2.66 -7.59
CA GLY A 29 -17.34 3.81 -6.98
C GLY A 29 -16.34 4.87 -6.55
N THR A 30 -16.72 6.14 -6.66
CA THR A 30 -15.93 7.26 -6.14
C THR A 30 -15.97 7.18 -4.62
N MET A 31 -14.80 7.21 -3.97
CA MET A 31 -14.72 7.24 -2.50
C MET A 31 -14.07 8.52 -2.02
N LEU A 32 -14.65 9.12 -1.00
CA LEU A 32 -14.02 10.18 -0.22
C LEU A 32 -13.16 9.53 0.87
N ILE A 33 -11.88 9.86 0.85
CA ILE A 33 -10.88 9.41 1.82
C ILE A 33 -10.54 10.63 2.66
N THR A 34 -10.81 10.56 3.95
CA THR A 34 -10.47 11.59 4.92
C THR A 34 -9.38 11.04 5.83
N CYS A 35 -8.21 11.67 5.85
CA CYS A 35 -7.13 11.29 6.76
C CYS A 35 -7.25 12.09 8.06
N VAL A 36 -7.35 11.39 9.18
CA VAL A 36 -7.46 11.99 10.51
C VAL A 36 -6.25 11.67 11.37
N ASP A 37 -5.80 12.61 12.19
CA ASP A 37 -4.80 12.34 13.23
C ASP A 37 -5.43 11.47 14.33
N ARG A 38 -4.79 10.34 14.67
CA ARG A 38 -5.33 9.40 15.67
C ARG A 38 -5.32 9.94 17.10
N SER A 39 -4.42 10.87 17.40
CA SER A 39 -4.21 11.43 18.74
C SER A 39 -5.21 12.54 19.02
N GLU A 40 -5.47 13.38 18.02
CA GLU A 40 -6.28 14.59 18.20
C GLU A 40 -7.64 14.53 17.48
N PHE A 41 -7.91 13.48 16.69
CA PHE A 41 -9.10 13.35 15.84
C PHE A 41 -9.30 14.55 14.91
N ILE A 42 -8.20 15.19 14.51
CA ILE A 42 -8.20 16.35 13.60
C ILE A 42 -8.11 15.86 12.16
N GLU A 43 -8.92 16.43 11.27
CA GLU A 43 -8.79 16.21 9.83
C GLU A 43 -7.48 16.83 9.33
N LEU A 44 -6.61 15.99 8.77
CA LEU A 44 -5.37 16.42 8.12
C LEU A 44 -5.66 16.86 6.68
N TRP A 45 -6.42 16.03 5.95
CA TRP A 45 -6.85 16.30 4.58
C TRP A 45 -7.96 15.33 4.16
N SER A 46 -8.69 15.70 3.12
CA SER A 46 -9.68 14.86 2.45
C SER A 46 -9.52 14.89 0.94
N VAL A 47 -9.77 13.76 0.28
CA VAL A 47 -9.62 13.62 -1.18
C VAL A 47 -10.60 12.59 -1.74
N THR A 48 -11.16 12.87 -2.90
CA THR A 48 -11.98 11.90 -3.65
C THR A 48 -11.12 11.10 -4.62
N ALA A 49 -11.28 9.78 -4.62
CA ALA A 49 -10.59 8.87 -5.52
C ALA A 49 -11.59 7.98 -6.27
N SER A 50 -11.55 8.04 -7.59
CA SER A 50 -12.49 7.33 -8.48
C SER A 50 -11.92 6.07 -9.10
N ASN A 51 -10.62 5.81 -8.90
CA ASN A 51 -9.97 4.60 -9.40
C ASN A 51 -9.17 3.90 -8.28
N PRO A 52 -9.04 2.57 -8.31
CA PRO A 52 -8.40 1.80 -7.24
C PRO A 52 -6.92 2.14 -7.06
N ARG A 53 -6.23 2.68 -8.07
CA ARG A 53 -4.82 3.05 -7.97
C ARG A 53 -4.64 4.30 -7.09
N GLU A 54 -5.46 5.32 -7.32
CA GLU A 54 -5.50 6.54 -6.49
C GLU A 54 -5.93 6.22 -5.06
N GLN A 55 -6.95 5.38 -4.93
CA GLN A 55 -7.42 4.91 -3.62
C GLN A 55 -6.28 4.31 -2.79
N ASN A 56 -5.54 3.36 -3.35
CA ASN A 56 -4.39 2.74 -2.67
C ASN A 56 -3.27 3.75 -2.38
N TYR A 57 -3.01 4.69 -3.30
CA TYR A 57 -2.01 5.73 -3.10
C TYR A 57 -2.36 6.64 -1.91
N PHE A 58 -3.59 7.13 -1.82
CA PHE A 58 -4.02 8.00 -0.73
C PHE A 58 -4.12 7.27 0.60
N LEU A 59 -4.61 6.03 0.62
CA LEU A 59 -4.60 5.21 1.84
C LEU A 59 -3.19 5.02 2.37
N SER A 60 -2.25 4.65 1.49
CA SER A 60 -0.83 4.48 1.86
C SER A 60 -0.21 5.78 2.36
N ARG A 61 -0.54 6.91 1.74
CA ARG A 61 -0.09 8.24 2.19
C ARG A 61 -0.57 8.54 3.60
N CYS A 62 -1.85 8.30 3.91
CA CYS A 62 -2.41 8.58 5.22
C CYS A 62 -1.68 7.78 6.33
N PHE A 63 -1.41 6.49 6.10
CA PHE A 63 -0.66 5.68 7.04
C PHE A 63 0.79 6.16 7.24
N ASN A 64 1.47 6.57 6.16
CA ASN A 64 2.84 7.10 6.24
C ASN A 64 2.94 8.42 7.00
N GLU A 65 1.88 9.24 6.96
CA GLU A 65 1.77 10.48 7.72
C GLU A 65 1.38 10.23 9.20
N GLY A 66 1.15 8.97 9.60
CA GLY A 66 0.73 8.62 10.96
C GLY A 66 -0.77 8.81 11.23
N GLY A 67 -1.53 9.16 10.18
CA GLY A 67 -2.97 9.32 10.24
C GLY A 67 -3.73 8.00 10.06
N PHE A 68 -5.04 8.10 10.26
CA PHE A 68 -5.98 7.01 10.06
C PHE A 68 -6.97 7.39 8.94
N PRO A 69 -7.15 6.56 7.90
CA PRO A 69 -8.08 6.86 6.82
C PRO A 69 -9.51 6.49 7.21
N ASP A 70 -10.42 7.45 7.13
CA ASP A 70 -11.86 7.27 7.10
C ASP A 70 -12.37 7.28 5.65
N ILE A 71 -13.15 6.27 5.27
CA ILE A 71 -13.54 6.03 3.86
C ILE A 71 -15.06 6.08 3.75
N LYS A 72 -15.54 6.99 2.90
CA LYS A 72 -16.96 7.14 2.58
C LYS A 72 -17.20 6.90 1.09
N LEU A 73 -18.01 5.91 0.75
CA LEU A 73 -18.47 5.67 -0.62
C LEU A 73 -19.48 6.76 -1.01
N ILE A 74 -19.32 7.33 -2.21
CA ILE A 74 -20.16 8.41 -2.77
C ILE A 74 -20.77 7.95 -4.09
#